data_AF-A0A521AHE7-F1
#
_entry.id   AF-A0A521AHE7-F1
#
_cell.length_a   1.000
_cell.length_b   1.000
_cell.length_c   1.000
_cell.angle_alpha   90.00
_cell.angle_beta   90.00
_cell.angle_gamma   90.00
#
_symmetry.space_group_name_H-M   'P 1'
#
loop_
_entity.id
_entity.type
_entity.pdbx_description
1 polymer ?
#
loop_
_entity_poly.entity_id
_entity_poly.type
_entity_poly.pdbx_seq_one_letter_code
_entity_poly.pdbx_strand_id
1 'polypeptide(L)'
;MAPEEIRIDGGIEHLAAMRLGPKGMLRWYASCCNAPLATTSNTPKFPFAGFDVKRVSDPDCLGPVTTQGFIPQADGKHKHKRLGYAVAGIVTRVLKSRLSGSWRDTPFFDQHTGQTISTPVILSKEQRKALYA
;
A
#
# COMPACT_ATOMS: atom_id res chain seq x y z
N MET A 1 0.73 5.56 -5.74
CA MET A 1 0.87 7.01 -5.44
C MET A 1 2.01 7.22 -4.46
N ALA A 2 2.53 8.43 -4.38
CA ALA A 2 3.55 8.78 -3.40
C ALA A 2 2.85 9.11 -2.06
N PRO A 3 3.32 8.62 -0.90
CA PRO A 3 2.61 8.79 0.37
C PRO A 3 2.37 10.25 0.81
N GLU A 4 3.21 11.17 0.35
CA GLU A 4 3.06 12.63 0.59
C GLU A 4 1.88 13.26 -0.14
N GLU A 5 1.29 12.57 -1.12
CA GLU A 5 0.10 13.03 -1.83
C GLU A 5 -1.19 12.68 -1.05
N ILE A 6 -1.06 12.10 0.14
CA ILE A 6 -2.17 11.54 0.91
C ILE A 6 -2.32 12.31 2.21
N ARG A 7 -3.54 12.76 2.46
CA ARG A 7 -3.94 13.40 3.71
C ARG A 7 -5.08 12.60 4.33
N ILE A 8 -4.99 12.32 5.63
CA ILE A 8 -6.09 11.73 6.40
C ILE A 8 -6.82 12.89 7.08
N ASP A 9 -8.04 13.17 6.62
CA ASP A 9 -8.86 14.27 7.13
C ASP A 9 -9.52 13.97 8.49
N GLY A 10 -9.64 12.69 8.86
CA GLY A 10 -10.20 12.25 10.15
C GLY A 10 -10.14 10.73 10.33
N GLY A 11 -10.37 10.26 11.57
CA GLY A 11 -10.39 8.83 11.88
C GLY A 11 -9.01 8.17 11.95
N ILE A 12 -7.95 8.95 12.19
CA ILE A 12 -6.56 8.45 12.28
C ILE A 12 -6.39 7.46 13.44
N GLU A 13 -7.13 7.65 14.53
CA GLU A 13 -7.20 6.78 15.71
C GLU A 13 -7.73 5.38 15.38
N HIS A 14 -8.46 5.25 14.27
CA HIS A 14 -8.94 3.97 13.76
C HIS A 14 -8.02 3.36 12.72
N LEU A 15 -6.93 4.04 12.33
CA LEU A 15 -6.00 3.48 11.36
C LEU A 15 -5.13 2.39 12.02
N ALA A 16 -5.32 1.16 11.59
CA ALA A 16 -4.55 0.01 12.02
C ALA A 16 -3.75 -0.60 10.86
N ALA A 17 -2.69 -1.34 11.20
CA ALA A 17 -1.85 -2.05 10.24
C ALA A 17 -1.76 -3.54 10.55
N MET A 18 -1.66 -4.35 9.50
CA MET A 18 -1.31 -5.77 9.62
C MET A 18 -0.32 -6.19 8.54
N ARG A 19 0.33 -7.33 8.76
CA ARG A 19 1.25 -7.97 7.81
C ARG A 19 0.92 -9.45 7.73
N LEU A 20 0.87 -10.00 6.51
CA LEU A 20 0.68 -11.44 6.28
C LEU A 20 1.97 -12.26 6.54
N GLY A 21 2.90 -11.71 7.31
CA GLY A 21 4.16 -12.33 7.70
C GLY A 21 5.28 -11.32 7.98
N PRO A 22 6.43 -11.77 8.53
CA PRO A 22 7.46 -10.88 9.07
C PRO A 22 8.16 -9.96 8.06
N LYS A 23 8.10 -10.31 6.77
CA LYS A 23 8.69 -9.54 5.65
C LYS A 23 7.64 -8.99 4.68
N GLY A 24 6.35 -9.10 5.01
CA GLY A 24 5.26 -8.62 4.15
C GLY A 24 5.15 -7.09 4.11
N MET A 25 4.41 -6.59 3.11
CA MET A 25 3.94 -5.21 3.05
C MET A 25 3.00 -4.89 4.21
N LEU A 26 2.91 -3.61 4.57
CA LEU A 26 1.92 -3.13 5.52
C LEU A 26 0.57 -3.01 4.83
N ARG A 27 -0.44 -3.65 5.40
CA ARG A 27 -1.83 -3.56 4.97
C ARG A 27 -2.58 -2.71 5.98
N TRP A 28 -2.95 -1.50 5.57
CA TRP A 28 -3.64 -0.52 6.38
C TRP A 28 -5.14 -0.70 6.27
N TYR A 29 -5.83 -0.65 7.40
CA TYR A 29 -7.26 -0.86 7.50
C TYR A 29 -7.87 -0.02 8.63
N ALA A 30 -9.17 0.24 8.55
CA ALA A 30 -9.90 0.86 9.64
C ALA A 30 -10.27 -0.20 10.69
N SER A 31 -9.80 -0.05 11.93
CA SER A 31 -10.03 -0.99 13.02
C SER A 31 -11.49 -1.09 13.45
N CYS A 32 -12.28 -0.04 13.25
CA CYS A 32 -13.70 0.00 13.62
C CYS A 32 -14.58 -0.94 12.77
N CYS A 33 -14.16 -1.28 11.55
CA CYS A 33 -14.97 -2.09 10.63
C CYS A 33 -14.17 -3.06 9.75
N ASN A 34 -12.86 -3.19 10.00
CA ASN A 34 -11.93 -3.99 9.21
C ASN A 34 -11.87 -3.64 7.72
N ALA A 35 -12.21 -2.40 7.36
CA ALA A 35 -12.18 -1.92 5.99
C ALA A 35 -10.73 -1.79 5.49
N PRO A 36 -10.30 -2.50 4.43
CA PRO A 36 -8.99 -2.26 3.82
C PRO A 36 -8.95 -0.87 3.19
N LEU A 37 -7.85 -0.15 3.42
CA LEU A 37 -7.65 1.23 2.96
C LEU A 37 -6.46 1.32 1.99
N ALA A 38 -5.26 0.97 2.48
CA ALA A 38 -4.03 1.17 1.74
C ALA A 38 -3.03 0.03 1.96
N THR A 39 -2.02 -0.04 1.10
CA THR A 39 -0.87 -0.91 1.25
C THR A 39 0.39 -0.12 1.01
N THR A 40 1.35 -0.20 1.94
CA THR A 40 2.65 0.47 1.83
C THR A 40 3.80 -0.52 1.99
N SER A 41 4.99 -0.09 1.64
CA SER A 41 6.22 -0.75 2.09
C SER A 41 6.32 -0.71 3.63
N ASN A 42 7.27 -1.44 4.20
CA ASN A 42 7.52 -1.46 5.64
C ASN A 42 8.38 -0.29 6.13
N THR A 43 8.77 0.64 5.25
CA THR A 43 9.65 1.75 5.57
C THR A 43 9.27 2.99 4.75
N PRO A 44 9.26 4.20 5.34
CA PRO A 44 8.98 5.41 4.58
C PRO A 44 10.04 5.69 3.51
N LYS A 45 11.21 5.05 3.58
CA LYS A 45 12.30 5.20 2.60
C LYS A 45 11.95 4.66 1.20
N PHE A 46 10.93 3.81 1.09
CA PHE A 46 10.35 3.42 -0.18
C PHE A 46 8.92 4.00 -0.26
N PRO A 47 8.79 5.28 -0.65
CA PRO A 47 7.52 6.01 -0.66
C PRO A 47 6.60 5.47 -1.75
N PHE A 48 5.79 4.48 -1.35
CA PHE A 48 4.80 3.85 -2.19
C PHE A 48 3.56 3.53 -1.36
N ALA A 49 2.41 3.97 -1.86
CA ALA A 49 1.11 3.56 -1.37
C ALA A 49 0.22 3.08 -2.54
N GLY A 50 -0.45 1.95 -2.34
CA GLY A 50 -1.54 1.44 -3.18
C GLY A 50 -2.85 1.46 -2.41
N PHE A 51 -3.96 1.67 -3.10
CA PHE A 51 -5.29 1.77 -2.51
C PHE A 51 -6.26 0.79 -3.18
N ASP A 52 -7.30 0.39 -2.45
CA ASP A 52 -8.43 -0.31 -3.04
C ASP A 52 -9.34 0.71 -3.74
N VAL A 53 -9.54 0.53 -5.05
CA VAL A 53 -10.40 1.41 -5.86
C VAL A 53 -11.83 1.46 -5.31
N LYS A 54 -12.30 0.41 -4.64
CA LYS A 54 -13.61 0.39 -3.98
C LYS A 54 -13.76 1.43 -2.86
N ARG A 55 -12.65 2.04 -2.41
CA ARG A 55 -12.63 3.10 -1.38
C ARG A 55 -12.56 4.50 -1.97
N VAL A 56 -12.46 4.63 -3.30
CA VAL A 56 -12.45 5.91 -3.98
C VAL A 56 -13.89 6.25 -4.37
N SER A 57 -14.38 7.42 -3.96
CA SER A 57 -15.75 7.87 -4.22
C SER A 57 -16.04 8.07 -5.71
N ASP A 58 -15.04 8.58 -6.44
CA ASP A 58 -15.07 8.74 -7.89
C ASP A 58 -13.89 7.95 -8.50
N PRO A 59 -14.09 6.69 -8.91
CA PRO A 59 -13.04 5.89 -9.53
C PRO A 59 -12.56 6.44 -10.89
N ASP A 60 -13.36 7.23 -11.60
CA ASP A 60 -13.03 7.71 -12.94
C ASP A 60 -11.90 8.74 -12.91
N CYS A 61 -11.73 9.45 -11.80
CA CYS A 61 -10.60 10.38 -11.59
C CYS A 61 -9.22 9.70 -11.60
N LEU A 62 -9.15 8.38 -11.39
CA LEU A 62 -7.89 7.62 -11.37
C LEU A 62 -7.30 7.41 -12.78
N GLY A 63 -8.09 7.67 -13.82
CA GLY A 63 -7.72 7.41 -15.19
C GLY A 63 -7.75 5.92 -15.56
N PRO A 64 -7.37 5.58 -16.80
CA PRO A 64 -7.51 4.23 -17.32
C PRO A 64 -6.54 3.24 -16.66
N VAL A 65 -6.92 1.96 -16.65
CA VAL A 65 -6.04 0.87 -16.21
C VAL A 65 -4.79 0.80 -17.09
N THR A 66 -3.63 1.16 -16.52
CA THR A 66 -2.37 1.16 -17.28
C THR A 66 -1.60 -0.16 -17.19
N THR A 67 -1.81 -0.95 -16.15
CA THR A 67 -1.04 -2.17 -15.85
C THR A 67 -1.97 -3.20 -15.22
N GLN A 68 -1.81 -4.47 -15.62
CA GLN A 68 -2.53 -5.59 -15.02
C GLN A 68 -1.52 -6.60 -14.49
N GLY A 69 -1.59 -6.92 -13.20
CA GLY A 69 -0.73 -7.91 -12.55
C GLY A 69 -1.49 -9.18 -12.21
N PHE A 70 -0.75 -10.28 -12.01
CA PHE A 70 -1.28 -11.56 -11.55
C PHE A 70 -2.41 -12.13 -12.44
N ILE A 71 -2.41 -11.83 -13.74
CA ILE A 71 -3.44 -12.31 -14.65
C ILE A 71 -3.34 -13.83 -14.72
N PRO A 72 -4.37 -14.60 -14.28
CA PRO A 72 -4.33 -16.06 -14.31
C PRO A 72 -4.22 -16.54 -15.75
N GLN A 73 -3.45 -17.60 -15.96
CA GLN A 73 -3.28 -18.27 -17.25
C GLN A 73 -3.82 -19.70 -17.13
N ALA A 74 -4.16 -20.31 -18.27
CA ALA A 74 -4.70 -21.68 -18.31
C ALA A 74 -3.71 -22.73 -17.77
N ASP A 75 -2.41 -22.44 -17.80
CA ASP A 75 -1.34 -23.31 -17.29
C ASP A 75 -1.08 -23.15 -15.78
N GLY A 76 -1.95 -22.42 -15.06
CA GLY A 76 -1.81 -22.15 -13.63
C GLY A 76 -0.75 -21.09 -13.28
N LYS A 77 -0.08 -20.50 -14.28
CA LYS A 77 0.86 -19.40 -14.06
C LYS A 77 0.15 -18.06 -14.10
N HIS A 78 0.91 -17.00 -13.78
CA HIS A 78 0.45 -15.63 -13.88
C HIS A 78 1.25 -14.87 -14.93
N LYS A 79 0.55 -14.00 -15.66
CA LYS A 79 1.17 -13.02 -16.57
C LYS A 79 0.92 -11.61 -16.08
N HIS A 80 1.84 -10.70 -16.42
CA HIS A 80 1.70 -9.28 -16.19
C HIS A 80 1.63 -8.55 -17.55
N LYS A 81 0.72 -7.58 -17.68
CA LYS A 81 0.67 -6.67 -18.83
C LYS A 81 1.22 -5.31 -18.42
N ARG A 82 2.10 -4.73 -19.25
CA ARG A 82 2.70 -3.40 -19.05
C ARG A 82 3.39 -3.23 -17.69
N LEU A 83 4.10 -4.26 -17.22
CA LEU A 83 4.82 -4.22 -15.94
C LEU A 83 5.94 -3.16 -15.96
N GLY A 84 6.69 -3.03 -17.06
CA GLY A 84 7.75 -2.04 -17.21
C GLY A 84 7.24 -0.59 -17.03
N TYR A 85 6.02 -0.31 -17.52
CA TYR A 85 5.38 1.00 -17.33
C TYR A 85 5.10 1.30 -15.85
N ALA A 86 4.56 0.32 -15.10
CA ALA A 86 4.36 0.48 -13.66
C ALA A 86 5.68 0.65 -12.90
N VAL A 87 6.69 -0.16 -13.23
CA VAL A 87 8.02 -0.08 -12.60
C VAL A 87 8.64 1.29 -12.82
N ALA A 88 8.67 1.77 -14.07
CA ALA A 88 9.18 3.11 -14.40
C ALA A 88 8.44 4.19 -13.61
N GLY A 89 7.11 4.15 -13.59
CA GLY A 89 6.29 5.09 -12.83
C GLY A 89 6.55 5.08 -11.31
N ILE A 90 6.80 3.90 -10.72
CA ILE A 90 7.15 3.79 -9.29
C ILE A 90 8.55 4.37 -9.06
N VAL A 91 9.53 3.99 -9.86
CA VAL A 91 10.92 4.47 -9.73
C VAL A 91 10.98 5.99 -9.84
N THR A 92 10.31 6.59 -10.84
CA THR A 92 10.28 8.06 -11.00
C THR A 92 9.71 8.76 -9.77
N ARG A 93 8.60 8.26 -9.21
CA ARG A 93 7.98 8.85 -8.01
C ARG A 93 8.89 8.70 -6.79
N VAL A 94 9.44 7.50 -6.57
CA VAL A 94 10.36 7.25 -5.47
C VAL A 94 11.57 8.17 -5.54
N LEU A 95 12.19 8.32 -6.71
CA LEU A 95 13.33 9.23 -6.89
C LEU A 95 12.93 10.68 -6.61
N LYS A 96 11.80 11.16 -7.17
CA LYS A 96 11.29 12.51 -6.91
C LYS A 96 11.10 12.77 -5.42
N SER A 97 10.39 11.88 -4.72
CA SER A 97 10.12 11.97 -3.28
C SER A 97 11.40 11.94 -2.43
N ARG A 98 12.38 11.12 -2.84
CA ARG A 98 13.67 10.99 -2.13
C ARG A 98 14.54 12.24 -2.29
N LEU A 99 14.55 12.83 -3.49
CA LEU A 99 15.32 14.03 -3.80
C LEU A 99 14.73 15.30 -3.16
N SER A 100 13.41 15.44 -3.15
CA SER A 100 12.73 16.56 -2.47
C SER A 100 12.75 16.44 -0.94
N GLY A 101 12.92 15.24 -0.40
CA GLY A 101 12.77 14.96 1.02
C GLY A 101 11.32 14.74 1.47
N SER A 102 10.34 14.89 0.57
CA SER A 102 8.90 14.71 0.87
C SER A 102 8.53 13.28 1.27
N TRP A 103 9.40 12.30 1.02
CA TRP A 103 9.19 10.91 1.50
C TRP A 103 8.98 10.77 3.01
N ARG A 104 9.36 11.79 3.80
CA ARG A 104 9.10 11.85 5.25
C ARG A 104 7.69 12.34 5.57
N ASP A 105 7.07 13.08 4.67
CA ASP A 105 5.72 13.58 4.82
C ASP A 105 4.74 12.48 4.40
N THR A 106 4.23 11.75 5.37
CA THR A 106 3.36 10.61 5.11
C THR A 106 2.45 10.37 6.30
N PRO A 107 1.17 10.02 6.09
CA PRO A 107 0.25 9.74 7.17
C PRO A 107 0.51 8.37 7.83
N PHE A 108 1.39 7.53 7.28
CA PHE A 108 1.58 6.15 7.72
C PHE A 108 2.75 5.96 8.69
N PHE A 109 3.69 6.90 8.70
CA PHE A 109 4.91 6.82 9.50
C PHE A 109 5.13 8.12 10.25
N ASP A 110 5.58 8.01 11.48
CA ASP A 110 6.04 9.15 12.25
C ASP A 110 7.28 9.76 11.59
N GLN A 111 7.25 11.07 11.36
CA GLN A 111 8.24 11.76 10.54
C GLN A 111 9.63 11.81 11.21
N HIS A 112 9.68 11.75 12.55
CA HIS A 112 10.91 11.89 13.33
C HIS A 112 11.57 10.53 13.59
N THR A 113 10.77 9.52 13.93
CA THR A 113 11.25 8.18 14.30
C THR A 113 11.27 7.22 13.12
N GLY A 114 10.48 7.48 12.07
CA GLY A 114 10.28 6.57 10.94
C GLY A 114 9.51 5.29 11.29
N GLN A 115 8.94 5.22 12.50
CA GLN A 115 8.09 4.11 12.93
C GLN A 115 6.69 4.24 12.33
N THR A 116 5.98 3.12 12.19
CA THR A 116 4.57 3.13 11.77
C THR A 116 3.71 3.80 12.84
N ILE A 117 2.74 4.61 12.44
CA ILE A 117 1.84 5.28 13.40
C ILE A 117 0.93 4.29 14.17
N SER A 118 0.76 3.08 13.64
CA SER A 118 0.11 1.95 14.33
C SER A 118 1.04 0.76 14.35
N THR A 119 1.18 0.09 15.50
CA THR A 119 1.92 -1.17 15.61
C THR A 119 1.26 -2.25 14.75
N PRO A 120 1.96 -2.84 13.76
CA PRO A 120 1.33 -3.79 12.85
C PRO A 120 1.13 -5.16 13.51
N VAL A 121 -0.07 -5.74 13.37
CA VAL A 121 -0.30 -7.15 13.72
C VAL A 121 0.36 -8.05 12.67
N ILE A 122 1.28 -8.90 13.10
CA ILE A 122 1.95 -9.87 12.21
C ILE A 122 1.24 -11.22 12.34
N LEU A 123 0.62 -11.67 11.25
CA LEU A 123 -0.07 -12.96 11.25
C LEU A 123 0.92 -14.12 11.28
N SER A 124 0.58 -15.16 12.06
CA SER A 124 1.24 -16.46 12.02
C SER A 124 0.98 -17.17 10.68
N LYS A 125 1.70 -18.27 10.43
CA LYS A 125 1.48 -19.08 9.22
C LYS A 125 0.06 -19.67 9.20
N GLU A 126 -0.42 -20.10 10.35
CA GLU A 126 -1.73 -20.72 10.57
C GLU A 126 -2.85 -19.70 10.36
N GLN A 127 -2.73 -18.52 11.00
CA GLN A 127 -3.68 -17.42 10.82
C GLN A 127 -3.75 -16.96 9.37
N ARG A 128 -2.60 -16.87 8.69
CA ARG A 128 -2.57 -16.55 7.26
C ARG A 128 -3.24 -17.63 6.42
N LYS A 129 -3.01 -18.91 6.69
CA LYS A 129 -3.62 -20.03 5.95
C LYS A 129 -5.14 -19.98 6.05
N ALA A 130 -5.68 -19.65 7.21
CA ALA A 130 -7.12 -19.53 7.44
C ALA A 130 -7.79 -18.43 6.59
N LEU A 131 -7.05 -17.43 6.09
CA LEU A 131 -7.59 -16.39 5.20
C LEU A 131 -7.79 -16.85 3.74
N TYR A 132 -7.22 -17.98 3.36
CA TYR A 132 -7.27 -18.54 2.01
C TYR A 132 -7.96 -19.91 1.95
N ALA A 133 -8.48 -20.38 3.09
CA ALA A 133 -9.30 -21.58 3.18
C ALA A 133 -10.74 -21.24 2.80
#